data_AF-A0A4Y7U3E5-F1
#
_entry.id   AF-A0A4Y7U3E5-F1
#
_cell.length_a   1.000
_cell.length_b   1.000
_cell.length_c   1.000
_cell.angle_alpha   90.00
_cell.angle_beta   90.00
_cell.angle_gamma   90.00
#
_symmetry.space_group_name_H-M   'P 1'
#
loop_
_entity.id
_entity.type
_entity.pdbx_description
1 polymer ?
#
loop_
_entity_poly.entity_id
_entity_poly.type
_entity_poly.pdbx_seq_one_letter_code
_entity_poly.pdbx_strand_id
1 'polypeptide(L)'
;YALKAFDYDATDYLQKPIAVDRFNASVKRAVDMHLLKKEVKEEEGEHIFIKSNLKKLKIFTAKIKWIEAFGDYVRVVTEDDSNLVLSTMKSFENDLSKDKF
;
A
#
# COMPACT_ATOMS: atom_id res chain seq x y z
N TYR A 1 18.06 12.62 -28.93
CA TYR A 1 17.34 11.48 -28.31
C TYR A 1 16.66 11.84 -26.99
N ALA A 2 17.22 12.73 -26.15
CA ALA A 2 16.58 13.18 -24.91
C ALA A 2 15.17 13.79 -25.11
N LEU A 3 14.95 14.56 -26.17
CA LEU A 3 13.63 15.11 -26.52
C LEU A 3 12.56 14.02 -26.78
N LYS A 4 12.94 12.89 -27.39
CA LYS A 4 12.01 11.77 -27.63
C LYS A 4 11.69 11.00 -26.35
N ALA A 5 12.57 11.02 -25.34
CA ALA A 5 12.36 10.30 -24.09
C ALA A 5 11.23 10.93 -23.23
N PHE A 6 10.95 12.23 -23.43
CA PHE A 6 9.84 12.91 -22.77
C PHE A 6 8.47 12.41 -23.26
N ASP A 7 8.36 12.06 -24.55
CA ASP A 7 7.12 11.53 -25.14
C ASP A 7 6.79 10.10 -24.66
N TYR A 8 7.75 9.38 -24.06
CA TYR A 8 7.59 8.00 -23.57
C TYR A 8 7.45 7.90 -22.05
N ASP A 9 7.26 9.01 -21.32
CA ASP A 9 7.20 9.03 -19.85
C ASP A 9 8.41 8.33 -19.19
N ALA A 10 9.58 8.43 -19.82
CA ALA A 10 10.79 7.76 -19.36
C ALA A 10 11.34 8.46 -18.11
N THR A 11 11.65 7.68 -17.07
CA THR A 11 12.13 8.23 -15.78
C THR A 11 13.52 8.87 -15.87
N ASP A 12 14.41 8.36 -16.73
CA ASP A 12 15.72 8.96 -16.99
C ASP A 12 16.30 8.44 -18.32
N TYR A 13 17.26 9.18 -18.90
CA TYR A 13 17.99 8.77 -20.11
C TYR A 13 19.49 8.75 -19.85
N LEU A 14 20.10 7.57 -19.93
CA LEU A 14 21.53 7.36 -19.65
C LEU A 14 22.31 7.20 -20.95
N GLN A 15 23.21 8.16 -21.22
CA GLN A 15 24.12 8.09 -22.36
C GLN A 15 25.39 7.31 -22.00
N LYS A 16 25.86 6.45 -22.91
CA LYS A 16 27.12 5.72 -22.75
C LYS A 16 28.34 6.64 -22.97
N PRO A 17 29.48 6.37 -22.30
CA PRO A 17 29.65 5.40 -21.21
C PRO A 17 28.95 5.85 -19.93
N ILE A 18 28.25 4.93 -19.28
CA ILE A 18 27.37 5.25 -18.14
C ILE A 18 28.22 5.36 -16.87
N ALA A 19 28.22 6.53 -16.24
CA ALA A 19 28.78 6.68 -14.89
C ALA A 19 27.90 5.95 -13.87
N VAL A 20 28.52 5.16 -13.00
CA VAL A 20 27.83 4.34 -11.98
C VAL A 20 26.96 5.20 -11.07
N ASP A 21 27.45 6.37 -10.65
CA ASP A 21 26.68 7.29 -9.79
C ASP A 21 25.41 7.78 -10.48
N ARG A 22 25.47 8.03 -11.80
CA ARG A 22 24.32 8.46 -12.57
C ARG A 22 23.30 7.33 -12.70
N PHE A 23 23.76 6.10 -12.95
CA PHE A 23 22.89 4.93 -12.96
C PHE A 23 22.17 4.73 -11.62
N ASN A 24 22.91 4.78 -10.51
CA ASN A 24 22.35 4.63 -9.17
C ASN A 24 21.33 5.72 -8.85
N ALA A 25 21.58 6.97 -9.25
CA ALA A 25 20.62 8.05 -9.07
C ALA A 25 19.32 7.81 -9.85
N SER A 26 19.40 7.33 -11.09
CA SER A 26 18.22 7.01 -11.92
C SER A 26 17.42 5.84 -11.34
N VAL A 27 18.09 4.79 -10.87
CA VAL A 27 17.45 3.63 -10.22
C VAL A 27 16.73 4.08 -8.95
N LYS A 28 17.40 4.86 -8.09
CA LYS A 28 16.79 5.39 -6.86
C LYS A 28 15.53 6.18 -7.18
N ARG A 29 15.59 7.08 -8.18
CA ARG A 29 14.42 7.88 -8.59
C ARG A 29 13.25 7.03 -9.07
N ALA A 30 13.53 5.95 -9.82
CA ALA A 30 12.50 5.03 -10.30
C ALA A 30 11.85 4.26 -9.16
N VAL A 31 12.65 3.81 -8.18
CA VAL A 31 12.15 3.13 -6.96
C VAL A 31 11.28 4.08 -6.14
N ASP A 32 11.76 5.29 -5.86
CA ASP A 32 11.03 6.29 -5.07
C ASP A 32 9.68 6.64 -5.73
N MET A 33 9.67 6.82 -7.06
CA MET A 33 8.44 7.08 -7.82
C MET A 33 7.48 5.88 -7.80
N HIS A 34 8.00 4.66 -7.84
CA HIS A 34 7.18 3.44 -7.75
C HIS A 34 6.55 3.32 -6.36
N LEU A 35 7.32 3.55 -5.30
CA LEU A 35 6.82 3.51 -3.91
C LEU A 35 5.73 4.55 -3.70
N LEU A 36 5.93 5.80 -4.15
CA LEU A 36 4.91 6.84 -4.05
C LEU A 36 3.63 6.46 -4.81
N LYS A 37 3.75 5.93 -6.03
CA LYS A 37 2.58 5.44 -6.79
C LYS A 37 1.88 4.27 -6.09
N LYS A 38 2.62 3.41 -5.38
CA LYS A 38 2.07 2.29 -4.61
C LYS A 38 1.31 2.80 -3.38
N GLU A 39 1.89 3.70 -2.60
CA GLU A 39 1.23 4.31 -1.43
C GLU A 39 -0.07 5.01 -1.82
N VAL A 40 -0.07 5.80 -2.90
CA VAL A 40 -1.30 6.43 -3.40
C VAL A 40 -2.36 5.39 -3.76
N LYS A 41 -1.99 4.29 -4.43
CA LYS A 41 -2.93 3.20 -4.74
C LYS A 41 -3.47 2.51 -3.47
N GLU A 42 -2.65 2.35 -2.45
CA GLU A 42 -3.07 1.78 -1.17
C GLU A 42 -4.07 2.69 -0.45
N GLU A 43 -4.01 4.00 -0.66
CA GLU A 43 -4.88 5.01 -0.04
C GLU A 43 -6.12 5.40 -0.86
N GLU A 44 -6.22 4.94 -2.10
CA GLU A 44 -7.41 5.08 -2.96
C GLU A 44 -8.19 3.76 -3.10
N GLY A 45 -7.69 2.66 -2.54
CA GLY A 45 -8.25 1.33 -2.69
C GLY A 45 -9.47 1.01 -1.81
N GLU A 46 -9.87 -0.26 -1.88
CA GLU A 46 -10.91 -0.83 -1.02
C GLU A 46 -10.54 -0.65 0.46
N HIS A 47 -11.52 -0.26 1.26
CA HIS A 47 -11.33 0.03 2.67
C HIS A 47 -12.51 -0.48 3.48
N ILE A 48 -12.25 -0.79 4.73
CA ILE A 48 -13.25 -1.15 5.74
C ILE A 48 -13.23 -0.10 6.85
N PHE A 49 -14.33 -0.02 7.59
CA PHE A 49 -14.42 0.81 8.77
C PHE A 49 -14.49 -0.04 10.02
N ILE A 50 -13.53 0.11 10.91
CA ILE A 50 -13.54 -0.56 12.21
C ILE A 50 -13.88 0.43 13.33
N LYS A 51 -14.50 -0.07 14.40
CA LYS A 51 -14.74 0.72 15.62
C LYS A 51 -13.74 0.31 16.69
N SER A 52 -12.74 1.15 16.94
CA SER A 52 -11.72 0.95 17.98
C SER A 52 -11.80 2.12 18.97
N ASN A 53 -11.86 1.83 20.27
CA ASN A 53 -11.90 2.85 21.34
C ASN A 53 -12.92 3.98 21.11
N LEU A 54 -14.16 3.63 20.76
CA LEU A 54 -15.27 4.55 20.45
C LEU A 54 -15.03 5.46 19.22
N LYS A 55 -13.95 5.25 18.46
CA LYS A 55 -13.65 5.95 17.21
C LYS A 55 -13.85 5.02 16.01
N LYS A 56 -14.36 5.59 14.92
CA LYS A 56 -14.48 4.89 13.63
C LYS A 56 -13.20 5.14 12.84
N LEU A 57 -12.40 4.10 12.61
CA LEU A 57 -11.16 4.16 11.85
C LEU A 57 -11.39 3.59 10.46
N LYS A 58 -10.91 4.29 9.43
CA LYS A 58 -10.86 3.80 8.05
C LYS A 58 -9.55 3.03 7.86
N ILE A 59 -9.64 1.75 7.49
CA ILE A 59 -8.47 0.92 7.20
C ILE A 59 -8.55 0.47 5.75
N PHE A 60 -7.50 0.75 4.99
CA PHE A 60 -7.36 0.25 3.63
C PHE A 60 -6.96 -1.22 3.65
N THR A 61 -7.68 -2.04 2.89
CA THR A 61 -7.48 -3.50 2.83
C THR A 61 -6.08 -3.88 2.39
N ALA A 62 -5.47 -3.09 1.50
CA ALA A 62 -4.11 -3.30 1.03
C ALA A 62 -3.04 -3.13 2.14
N LYS A 63 -3.34 -2.38 3.21
CA LYS A 63 -2.45 -2.21 4.36
C LYS A 63 -2.63 -3.31 5.42
N ILE A 64 -3.65 -4.17 5.31
CA ILE A 64 -3.91 -5.26 6.26
C ILE A 64 -2.99 -6.43 5.94
N LYS A 65 -2.21 -6.88 6.93
CA LYS A 65 -1.35 -8.06 6.80
C LYS A 65 -2.12 -9.35 7.10
N TRP A 66 -2.83 -9.38 8.22
CA TRP A 66 -3.73 -10.46 8.59
C TRP A 66 -4.76 -9.98 9.62
N ILE A 67 -5.77 -10.82 9.82
CA ILE A 67 -6.81 -10.63 10.82
C ILE A 67 -6.89 -11.91 11.64
N GLU A 68 -6.91 -11.79 12.96
CA GLU A 68 -6.97 -12.93 13.87
C GLU A 68 -8.09 -12.76 14.91
N ALA A 69 -8.70 -13.89 15.29
CA ALA A 69 -9.66 -13.93 16.38
C ALA A 69 -8.93 -13.82 17.73
N PHE A 70 -9.44 -12.98 18.63
CA PHE A 70 -8.88 -12.73 19.96
C PHE A 70 -10.00 -12.74 21.02
N GLY A 71 -10.52 -13.93 21.31
CA GLY A 71 -11.70 -14.09 22.18
C GLY A 71 -12.95 -13.49 21.54
N ASP A 72 -13.62 -12.59 22.25
CA ASP A 72 -14.79 -11.84 21.75
C ASP A 72 -14.41 -10.68 20.82
N TYR A 73 -13.11 -10.46 20.61
CA TYR A 73 -12.56 -9.41 19.77
C TYR A 73 -11.92 -9.99 18.51
N VAL A 74 -11.75 -9.12 17.51
CA VAL A 74 -10.95 -9.36 16.31
C VAL A 74 -9.77 -8.40 16.34
N ARG A 75 -8.56 -8.92 16.14
CA ARG A 75 -7.37 -8.09 15.95
C ARG A 75 -7.10 -7.93 14.47
N VAL A 76 -7.06 -6.69 14.01
CA VAL A 76 -6.66 -6.31 12.65
C VAL A 76 -5.22 -5.81 12.71
N VAL A 77 -4.32 -6.51 12.03
CA VAL A 77 -2.89 -6.14 11.99
C VAL A 77 -2.58 -5.51 10.64
N THR A 78 -2.06 -4.28 10.66
CA THR A 78 -1.59 -3.55 9.48
C THR A 78 -0.06 -3.48 9.46
N GLU A 79 0.51 -2.88 8.42
CA GLU A 79 1.95 -2.62 8.34
C GLU A 79 2.45 -1.73 9.49
N ASP A 80 1.64 -0.75 9.89
CA ASP A 80 2.04 0.31 10.83
C ASP A 80 1.52 0.08 12.27
N ASP A 81 0.41 -0.64 12.45
CA ASP A 81 -0.30 -0.72 13.73
C ASP A 81 -1.16 -2.00 13.88
N SER A 82 -1.68 -2.25 15.08
CA SER A 82 -2.66 -3.31 15.35
C SER A 82 -3.85 -2.79 16.14
N ASN A 83 -5.06 -3.12 15.70
CA ASN A 83 -6.30 -2.62 16.27
C ASN A 83 -7.19 -3.77 16.77
N LEU A 84 -7.61 -3.72 18.04
CA LEU A 84 -8.56 -4.65 18.63
C LEU A 84 -9.98 -4.09 18.52
N VAL A 85 -10.88 -4.89 17.95
CA VAL A 85 -12.25 -4.49 17.61
C VAL A 85 -13.22 -5.49 18.20
N LEU A 86 -14.24 -5.01 18.92
CA LEU A 86 -15.33 -5.88 19.38
C LEU A 86 -16.23 -6.21 18.17
N SER A 87 -15.96 -7.34 17.53
CA SER A 87 -16.65 -7.82 16.33
C SER A 87 -16.40 -9.32 16.16
N THR A 88 -17.01 -9.92 15.14
CA THR A 88 -16.83 -11.34 14.80
C THR A 88 -16.05 -11.48 13.49
N MET A 89 -15.29 -12.58 13.33
CA MET A 89 -14.61 -12.90 12.07
C MET A 89 -15.58 -12.95 10.88
N LYS A 90 -16.80 -13.47 11.10
CA LYS A 90 -17.85 -13.53 10.08
C LYS A 90 -18.31 -12.14 9.62
N SER A 91 -18.32 -11.14 10.50
CA SER A 91 -18.61 -9.76 10.10
C SER A 91 -17.51 -9.22 9.18
N PHE A 92 -16.26 -9.43 9.56
CA PHE A 92 -15.11 -9.01 8.75
C PHE A 92 -15.07 -9.71 7.39
N GLU A 93 -15.41 -10.99 7.32
CA GLU A 93 -15.50 -11.75 6.05
C GLU A 93 -16.56 -11.18 5.10
N ASN A 94 -17.64 -10.58 5.63
CA ASN A 94 -18.64 -9.91 4.79
C ASN A 94 -18.21 -8.51 4.36
N ASP A 95 -17.47 -7.79 5.21
CA ASP A 95 -16.96 -6.45 4.93
C ASP A 95 -15.76 -6.47 3.96
N LEU A 96 -15.02 -7.59 3.93
CA LEU A 96 -13.90 -7.82 3.02
C LEU A 96 -14.39 -8.49 1.73
N SER A 97 -13.87 -8.02 0.60
CA SER A 97 -14.16 -8.63 -0.70
C SER A 97 -13.71 -10.10 -0.71
N LYS A 98 -14.63 -11.03 -0.99
CA LYS A 98 -14.39 -12.48 -0.99
C LYS A 98 -13.31 -12.94 -1.98
N ASP A 99 -12.99 -12.14 -2.98
CA ASP A 99 -12.00 -12.47 -4.01
C ASP A 99 -10.55 -12.19 -3.58
N LYS A 100 -10.32 -11.66 -2.37
CA LYS A 100 -8.98 -11.29 -1.87
C LYS A 100 -8.48 -12.13 -0.69
N PHE A 101 -9.30 -13.00 -0.12
CA PHE A 101 -8.97 -13.78 1.07
C PHE A 101 -9.48 -15.22 0.97
#